data_AF-A0A367QLE9-F1
#
_entry.id   AF-A0A367QLE9-F1
#
_cell.length_a   1.000
_cell.length_b   1.000
_cell.length_c   1.000
_cell.angle_alpha   90.00
_cell.angle_beta   90.00
_cell.angle_gamma   90.00
#
_symmetry.space_group_name_H-M   'P 1'
#
loop_
_entity.id
_entity.type
_entity.pdbx_description
1 polymer ?
#
loop_
_entity_poly.entity_id
_entity_poly.type
_entity_poly.pdbx_seq_one_letter_code
_entity_poly.pdbx_strand_id
1 'polypeptide(L)'
;MRHKFYNRTEAGRLLAARLTEYANRPDVLVLGLPRGGVPVAFEVATILDAPLDVCLVRKLGVPGHKELAMGAIATGGVRVLNENVVDWLRISPATIDEVAAIEMRELERRNIAYRGNRPQPKVKNHTIILVDDGIATGATIRAAIATLKQQQPRELVVAVPVAGVATCQELQAEVDRVVCVMMPENLYAIGIWYENFEQTTDAEVCELLTRQKLLVANDS
;
A
#
# COMPACT_ATOMS: atom_id res chain seq x y z
N MET A 1 -5.43 27.30 9.79
CA MET A 1 -5.18 25.85 9.74
C MET A 1 -4.17 25.60 8.62
N ARG A 2 -3.16 24.75 8.85
CA ARG A 2 -2.24 24.35 7.78
C ARG A 2 -3.03 23.47 6.81
N HIS A 3 -3.10 23.87 5.55
CA HIS A 3 -3.87 23.15 4.52
C HIS A 3 -3.04 22.08 3.80
N LYS A 4 -1.78 21.88 4.21
CA LYS A 4 -0.81 20.96 3.61
C LYS A 4 0.13 20.40 4.66
N PHE A 5 0.65 19.22 4.40
CA PHE A 5 1.79 18.66 5.09
C PHE A 5 3.08 19.31 4.57
N TYR A 6 4.11 19.42 5.40
CA TYR A 6 5.42 19.87 4.99
C TYR A 6 6.08 18.85 4.07
N ASN A 7 6.08 17.57 4.46
CA ASN A 7 6.62 16.45 3.69
C ASN A 7 5.98 15.12 4.16
N ARG A 8 6.38 14.00 3.54
CA ARG A 8 5.89 12.65 3.91
C ARG A 8 6.19 12.28 5.37
N THR A 9 7.29 12.76 5.94
CA THR A 9 7.63 12.54 7.34
C THR A 9 6.61 13.16 8.28
N GLU A 10 6.27 14.45 8.09
CA GLU A 10 5.24 15.11 8.91
C GLU A 10 3.89 14.41 8.76
N ALA A 11 3.52 14.08 7.53
CA ALA A 11 2.29 13.37 7.21
C ALA A 11 2.19 12.00 7.92
N GLY A 12 3.28 11.22 7.93
CA GLY A 12 3.36 9.94 8.62
C GLY A 12 3.21 10.06 10.13
N ARG A 13 3.82 11.07 10.75
CA ARG A 13 3.67 11.32 12.20
C ARG A 13 2.23 11.67 12.59
N LEU A 14 1.59 12.54 11.81
CA LEU A 14 0.18 12.91 12.02
C LEU A 14 -0.76 11.72 11.79
N LEU A 15 -0.45 10.85 10.82
CA LEU A 15 -1.19 9.62 10.58
C LEU A 15 -1.02 8.64 11.75
N ALA A 16 0.19 8.46 12.25
CA ALA A 16 0.48 7.57 13.38
C ALA A 16 -0.26 7.99 14.67
N ALA A 17 -0.41 9.30 14.90
CA ALA A 17 -1.19 9.83 16.02
C ALA A 17 -2.68 9.46 15.97
N ARG A 18 -3.21 9.03 14.81
CA ARG A 18 -4.57 8.51 14.64
C ARG A 18 -4.66 6.98 14.76
N LEU A 19 -3.54 6.30 14.96
CA LEU A 19 -3.41 4.84 14.97
C LEU A 19 -2.86 4.30 16.31
N THR A 20 -2.80 5.11 17.37
CA THR A 20 -2.12 4.76 18.63
C THR A 20 -2.71 3.54 19.33
N GLU A 21 -3.95 3.16 19.05
CA GLU A 21 -4.57 1.92 19.55
C GLU A 21 -3.89 0.64 19.02
N TYR A 22 -3.11 0.76 17.95
CA TYR A 22 -2.34 -0.34 17.38
C TYR A 22 -0.90 -0.43 17.96
N ALA A 23 -0.50 0.50 18.82
CA ALA A 23 0.87 0.59 19.32
C ALA A 23 1.25 -0.59 20.23
N ASN A 24 2.50 -1.06 20.09
CA ASN A 24 3.10 -2.16 20.86
C ASN A 24 2.33 -3.50 20.76
N ARG A 25 1.53 -3.68 19.72
CA ARG A 25 0.78 -4.90 19.49
C ARG A 25 1.63 -5.89 18.68
N PRO A 26 1.88 -7.11 19.19
CA PRO A 26 2.73 -8.08 18.50
C PRO A 26 2.10 -8.65 17.22
N ASP A 27 0.79 -8.45 17.02
CA ASP A 27 0.05 -8.91 15.84
C ASP A 27 -0.07 -7.85 14.75
N VAL A 28 0.49 -6.65 14.92
CA VAL A 28 0.41 -5.56 13.95
C VAL A 28 1.59 -5.61 12.98
N LEU A 29 1.31 -5.39 11.70
CA LEU A 29 2.29 -5.24 10.63
C LEU A 29 1.94 -4.03 9.77
N VAL A 30 2.88 -3.11 9.63
CA VAL A 30 2.74 -1.94 8.75
C VAL A 30 3.31 -2.26 7.38
N LEU A 31 2.50 -2.09 6.33
CA LEU A 31 2.90 -2.29 4.95
C LEU A 31 2.81 -0.98 4.17
N GLY A 32 3.95 -0.48 3.67
CA GLY A 32 3.99 0.69 2.80
C GLY A 32 3.81 0.31 1.32
N LEU A 33 2.94 1.02 0.60
CA LEU A 33 2.88 0.95 -0.86
C LEU A 33 4.05 1.72 -1.48
N PRO A 34 4.95 1.07 -2.24
CA PRO A 34 6.08 1.77 -2.83
C PRO A 34 5.66 2.61 -4.04
N ARG A 35 6.30 3.76 -4.26
CA ARG A 35 7.45 4.27 -3.49
C ARG A 35 7.03 5.23 -2.37
N GLY A 36 6.12 6.15 -2.68
CA GLY A 36 5.74 7.27 -1.82
C GLY A 36 5.14 6.87 -0.47
N GLY A 37 4.43 5.74 -0.39
CA GLY A 37 3.86 5.25 0.87
C GLY A 37 4.90 4.79 1.90
N VAL A 38 6.11 4.40 1.49
CA VAL A 38 7.11 3.82 2.41
C VAL A 38 7.64 4.85 3.42
N PRO A 39 8.02 6.08 3.05
CA PRO A 39 8.38 7.12 4.02
C PRO A 39 7.29 7.42 5.06
N VAL A 40 6.02 7.38 4.66
CA VAL A 40 4.88 7.57 5.57
C VAL A 40 4.73 6.36 6.50
N ALA A 41 4.79 5.15 5.93
CA ALA A 41 4.72 3.89 6.65
C ALA A 41 5.87 3.73 7.67
N PHE A 42 7.06 4.24 7.35
CA PHE A 42 8.21 4.23 8.25
C PHE A 42 7.93 4.98 9.55
N GLU A 43 7.38 6.20 9.47
CA GLU A 43 7.03 6.97 10.66
C GLU A 43 5.88 6.30 11.44
N VAL A 44 4.89 5.73 10.75
CA VAL A 44 3.81 4.97 11.38
C VAL A 44 4.37 3.77 12.15
N ALA A 45 5.18 2.93 11.50
CA ALA A 45 5.78 1.75 12.12
C ALA A 45 6.67 2.11 13.32
N THR A 46 7.46 3.17 13.20
CA THR A 46 8.35 3.64 14.27
C THR A 46 7.56 4.10 15.49
N ILE A 47 6.48 4.87 15.30
CA ILE A 47 5.68 5.40 16.42
C ILE A 47 4.83 4.31 17.08
N LEU A 48 4.35 3.35 16.29
CA LEU A 48 3.54 2.24 16.80
C LEU A 48 4.38 1.11 17.41
N ASP A 49 5.72 1.17 17.31
CA ASP A 49 6.61 0.06 17.61
C ASP A 49 6.15 -1.25 16.94
N ALA A 50 6.03 -1.18 15.62
CA ALA A 50 5.53 -2.28 14.78
C ALA A 50 6.49 -2.60 13.63
N PRO A 51 6.54 -3.86 13.16
CA PRO A 51 7.32 -4.23 11.99
C PRO A 51 6.86 -3.48 10.73
N LEU A 52 7.83 -3.05 9.91
CA LEU A 52 7.61 -2.43 8.59
C LEU A 52 8.05 -3.36 7.47
N ASP A 53 7.20 -3.53 6.47
CA ASP A 53 7.59 -4.10 5.17
C ASP A 53 6.87 -3.36 4.02
N VAL A 54 7.06 -3.82 2.79
CA VAL A 54 6.41 -3.26 1.60
C VAL A 54 5.26 -4.15 1.11
N CYS A 55 4.17 -3.51 0.67
CA CYS A 55 3.12 -4.18 -0.10
C CYS A 55 3.44 -4.04 -1.59
N LEU A 56 3.98 -5.08 -2.20
CA LEU A 56 4.32 -5.08 -3.62
C LEU A 56 3.17 -5.66 -4.44
N VAL A 57 2.54 -4.80 -5.24
CA VAL A 57 1.38 -5.16 -6.07
C VAL A 57 1.50 -4.58 -7.47
N ARG A 58 0.93 -5.29 -8.44
CA ARG A 58 0.80 -4.84 -9.83
C ARG A 58 -0.61 -5.09 -10.31
N LYS A 59 -1.20 -4.11 -11.00
CA LYS A 59 -2.48 -4.30 -11.70
C LYS A 59 -2.25 -5.10 -12.98
N LEU A 60 -3.18 -5.97 -13.30
CA LEU A 60 -3.27 -6.60 -14.61
C LEU A 60 -4.21 -5.75 -15.46
N GLY A 61 -3.63 -4.91 -16.33
CA GLY A 61 -4.41 -4.06 -17.23
C GLY A 61 -5.09 -4.89 -18.33
N VAL A 62 -6.25 -4.42 -18.80
CA VAL A 62 -6.87 -4.98 -20.00
C VAL A 62 -6.10 -4.47 -21.24
N PRO A 63 -5.63 -5.35 -22.14
CA PRO A 63 -4.95 -4.91 -23.36
C PRO A 63 -5.79 -3.90 -24.15
N GLY A 64 -5.18 -2.79 -24.56
CA GLY A 64 -5.87 -1.71 -25.26
C GLY A 64 -6.64 -0.72 -24.36
N HIS A 65 -6.82 -1.01 -23.07
CA HIS A 65 -7.56 -0.16 -22.13
C HIS A 65 -6.71 0.19 -20.90
N LYS A 66 -5.90 1.25 -21.01
CA LYS A 66 -4.91 1.64 -19.98
C LYS A 66 -5.48 1.86 -18.58
N GLU A 67 -6.72 2.34 -18.49
CA GLU A 67 -7.37 2.66 -17.22
C GLU A 67 -8.15 1.49 -16.60
N LEU A 68 -8.39 0.42 -17.35
CA LEU A 68 -9.19 -0.73 -16.89
C LEU A 68 -8.30 -1.89 -16.46
N ALA A 69 -8.51 -2.41 -15.26
CA ALA A 69 -7.80 -3.59 -14.76
C ALA A 69 -8.72 -4.81 -14.71
N MET A 70 -8.25 -5.92 -15.26
CA MET A 70 -8.87 -7.25 -15.17
C MET A 70 -8.43 -8.03 -13.92
N GLY A 71 -7.45 -7.52 -13.17
CA GLY A 71 -6.98 -8.16 -11.97
C GLY A 71 -5.80 -7.45 -11.33
N ALA A 72 -5.18 -8.13 -10.36
CA ALA A 72 -3.96 -7.73 -9.69
C ALA A 72 -3.13 -8.95 -9.28
N ILE A 73 -1.83 -8.74 -9.17
CA ILE A 73 -0.88 -9.71 -8.61
C ILE A 73 -0.09 -9.07 -7.47
N ALA A 74 0.34 -9.90 -6.53
CA ALA A 74 1.24 -9.51 -5.44
C ALA A 74 2.33 -10.57 -5.22
N THR A 75 3.36 -10.20 -4.45
CA THR A 75 4.45 -11.11 -4.13
C THR A 75 3.94 -12.37 -3.42
N GLY A 76 4.65 -13.49 -3.57
CA GLY A 76 4.19 -14.80 -3.06
C GLY A 76 3.20 -15.52 -3.99
N GLY A 77 3.08 -15.09 -5.25
CA GLY A 77 2.26 -15.78 -6.27
C GLY A 77 0.76 -15.51 -6.18
N VAL A 78 0.35 -14.50 -5.39
CA VAL A 78 -1.06 -14.13 -5.26
C VAL A 78 -1.53 -13.47 -6.54
N ARG A 79 -2.63 -13.98 -7.10
CA ARG A 79 -3.33 -13.40 -8.26
C ARG A 79 -4.82 -13.31 -7.96
N VAL A 80 -5.38 -12.14 -8.20
CA VAL A 80 -6.83 -11.87 -8.08
C VAL A 80 -7.34 -11.33 -9.40
N LEU A 81 -8.45 -11.87 -9.87
CA LEU A 81 -9.10 -11.44 -11.10
C LEU A 81 -10.40 -10.71 -10.77
N ASN A 82 -10.76 -9.74 -11.62
CA ASN A 82 -12.06 -9.12 -11.64
C ASN A 82 -12.93 -9.90 -12.63
N GLU A 83 -13.61 -10.93 -12.14
CA GLU A 83 -14.39 -11.86 -12.98
C GLU A 83 -15.44 -11.11 -13.81
N ASN A 84 -16.07 -10.06 -13.27
CA ASN A 84 -17.02 -9.25 -14.03
C ASN A 84 -16.40 -8.63 -15.29
N VAL A 85 -15.16 -8.11 -15.20
CA VAL A 85 -14.45 -7.52 -16.35
C VAL A 85 -14.00 -8.60 -17.32
N VAL A 86 -13.48 -9.71 -16.80
CA VAL A 86 -13.03 -10.85 -17.60
C VAL A 86 -14.19 -11.43 -18.41
N ASP A 87 -15.33 -11.65 -17.78
CA ASP A 87 -16.53 -12.21 -18.41
C ASP A 87 -17.16 -11.23 -19.40
N TRP A 88 -17.31 -9.96 -19.02
CA TRP A 88 -17.95 -8.94 -19.86
C TRP A 88 -17.17 -8.68 -21.15
N LEU A 89 -15.84 -8.67 -21.07
CA LEU A 89 -14.96 -8.46 -22.23
C LEU A 89 -14.51 -9.78 -22.89
N ARG A 90 -14.94 -10.94 -22.36
CA ARG A 90 -14.56 -12.28 -22.82
C ARG A 90 -13.05 -12.45 -22.96
N ILE A 91 -12.31 -12.01 -21.94
CA ILE A 91 -10.85 -12.05 -21.94
C ILE A 91 -10.40 -13.51 -21.82
N SER A 92 -9.56 -13.96 -22.75
CA SER A 92 -9.07 -15.34 -22.73
C SER A 92 -8.10 -15.58 -21.56
N PRO A 93 -8.06 -16.79 -20.98
CA PRO A 93 -7.05 -17.15 -19.98
C PRO A 93 -5.62 -16.92 -20.46
N ALA A 94 -5.34 -17.19 -21.75
CA ALA A 94 -4.02 -16.96 -22.35
C ALA A 94 -3.61 -15.47 -22.31
N THR A 95 -4.54 -14.56 -22.58
CA THR A 95 -4.32 -13.11 -22.47
C THR A 95 -4.03 -12.70 -21.03
N ILE A 96 -4.75 -13.27 -20.06
CA ILE A 96 -4.54 -13.01 -18.63
C ILE A 96 -3.13 -13.47 -18.22
N ASP A 97 -2.74 -14.67 -18.63
CA ASP A 97 -1.44 -15.26 -18.32
C ASP A 97 -0.28 -14.46 -18.93
N GLU A 98 -0.44 -13.98 -20.18
CA GLU A 98 0.57 -13.13 -20.84
C GLU A 98 0.81 -11.83 -20.06
N VAL A 99 -0.26 -11.10 -19.73
CA VAL A 99 -0.17 -9.86 -18.95
C VAL A 99 0.38 -10.15 -17.55
N ALA A 100 -0.09 -11.21 -16.89
CA ALA A 100 0.41 -11.60 -15.57
C ALA A 100 1.92 -11.92 -15.59
N ALA A 101 2.42 -12.60 -16.62
CA ALA A 101 3.84 -12.94 -16.73
C ALA A 101 4.74 -11.71 -16.95
N ILE A 102 4.26 -10.68 -17.65
CA ILE A 102 4.96 -9.40 -17.79
C ILE A 102 5.01 -8.69 -16.44
N GLU A 103 3.86 -8.55 -15.80
CA GLU A 103 3.74 -7.82 -14.54
C GLU A 103 4.49 -8.51 -13.40
N MET A 104 4.52 -9.85 -13.40
CA MET A 104 5.23 -10.65 -12.40
C MET A 104 6.74 -10.48 -12.47
N ARG A 105 7.32 -10.29 -13.67
CA ARG A 105 8.76 -10.01 -13.82
C ARG A 105 9.16 -8.70 -13.16
N GLU A 106 8.39 -7.63 -13.38
CA GLU A 106 8.66 -6.34 -12.74
C GLU A 106 8.41 -6.39 -11.23
N LEU A 107 7.37 -7.11 -10.81
CA LEU A 107 7.08 -7.34 -9.40
C LEU A 107 8.26 -8.04 -8.70
N GLU A 108 8.81 -9.10 -9.30
CA GLU A 108 9.94 -9.84 -8.73
C GLU A 108 11.22 -9.01 -8.73
N ARG A 109 11.46 -8.22 -9.79
CA ARG A 109 12.59 -7.28 -9.83
C ARG A 109 12.55 -6.31 -8.64
N ARG A 110 11.38 -5.75 -8.33
CA ARG A 110 11.19 -4.86 -7.16
C ARG A 110 11.27 -5.59 -5.84
N ASN A 111 10.72 -6.81 -5.76
CA ASN A 111 10.83 -7.67 -4.58
C ASN A 111 12.29 -7.91 -4.21
N ILE A 112 13.12 -8.30 -5.18
CA ILE A 112 14.57 -8.48 -4.98
C ILE A 112 15.23 -7.14 -4.61
N ALA A 113 14.93 -6.05 -5.31
CA ALA A 113 15.54 -4.75 -5.04
C ALA A 113 15.27 -4.24 -3.62
N TYR A 114 14.03 -4.33 -3.14
CA TYR A 114 13.65 -3.81 -1.82
C TYR A 114 13.91 -4.81 -0.69
N ARG A 115 13.66 -6.09 -0.93
CA ARG A 115 13.62 -7.12 0.13
C ARG A 115 14.83 -8.03 0.12
N GLY A 116 15.54 -8.14 -1.01
CA GLY A 116 16.60 -9.13 -1.19
C GLY A 116 16.05 -10.53 -0.93
N ASN A 117 16.79 -11.33 -0.15
CA ASN A 117 16.40 -12.70 0.20
C ASN A 117 15.45 -12.79 1.42
N ARG A 118 14.83 -11.68 1.85
CA ARG A 118 13.93 -11.72 3.00
C ARG A 118 12.68 -12.57 2.72
N PRO A 119 12.27 -13.43 3.68
CA PRO A 119 11.01 -14.17 3.57
C PRO A 119 9.83 -13.20 3.51
N GLN A 120 8.77 -13.51 2.76
CA GLN A 120 7.56 -12.69 2.67
C GLN A 120 6.98 -12.36 4.06
N PRO A 121 6.40 -11.17 4.25
CA PRO A 121 5.84 -10.80 5.55
C PRO A 121 4.63 -11.71 5.88
N LYS A 122 4.42 -11.97 7.17
CA LYS A 122 3.31 -12.81 7.63
C LYS A 122 2.02 -12.00 7.65
N VAL A 123 1.17 -12.18 6.64
CA VAL A 123 -0.14 -11.51 6.55
C VAL A 123 -1.24 -12.27 7.29
N LYS A 124 -1.26 -13.60 7.17
CA LYS A 124 -2.31 -14.43 7.74
C LYS A 124 -2.45 -14.22 9.24
N ASN A 125 -3.68 -14.01 9.72
CA ASN A 125 -4.04 -13.78 11.12
C ASN A 125 -3.36 -12.57 11.80
N HIS A 126 -2.76 -11.66 11.04
CA HIS A 126 -2.18 -10.41 11.56
C HIS A 126 -3.09 -9.21 11.26
N THR A 127 -2.96 -8.17 12.06
CA THR A 127 -3.55 -6.85 11.83
C THR A 127 -2.65 -6.08 10.87
N ILE A 128 -3.14 -5.78 9.67
CA ILE A 128 -2.35 -5.14 8.61
C ILE A 128 -2.74 -3.67 8.52
N ILE A 129 -1.76 -2.78 8.68
CA ILE A 129 -1.92 -1.35 8.40
C ILE A 129 -1.27 -1.06 7.03
N LEU A 130 -2.10 -0.96 6.00
CA LEU A 130 -1.69 -0.63 4.64
C LEU A 130 -1.60 0.89 4.47
N VAL A 131 -0.41 1.38 4.16
CA VAL A 131 -0.09 2.82 4.13
C VAL A 131 0.31 3.27 2.73
N ASP A 132 -0.19 4.44 2.32
CA ASP A 132 0.25 5.19 1.14
C ASP A 132 0.42 6.68 1.48
N ASP A 133 1.08 7.47 0.63
CA ASP A 133 1.23 8.93 0.84
C ASP A 133 -0.03 9.73 0.47
N GLY A 134 -0.96 9.12 -0.23
CA GLY A 134 -2.31 9.61 -0.44
C GLY A 134 -3.05 8.79 -1.49
N ILE A 135 -4.36 8.97 -1.58
CA ILE A 135 -5.20 8.19 -2.50
C ILE A 135 -5.97 9.12 -3.44
N ALA A 136 -5.53 9.19 -4.69
CA ALA A 136 -6.27 9.89 -5.75
C ALA A 136 -7.42 9.02 -6.26
N THR A 137 -7.11 8.01 -7.10
CA THR A 137 -8.12 7.11 -7.69
C THR A 137 -8.32 5.81 -6.92
N GLY A 138 -7.39 5.45 -6.03
CA GLY A 138 -7.45 4.21 -5.25
C GLY A 138 -7.16 2.92 -6.03
N ALA A 139 -6.82 2.98 -7.31
CA ALA A 139 -6.61 1.77 -8.10
C ALA A 139 -5.50 0.86 -7.53
N THR A 140 -4.38 1.44 -7.10
CA THR A 140 -3.27 0.68 -6.49
C THR A 140 -3.65 0.11 -5.13
N ILE A 141 -4.33 0.89 -4.29
CA ILE A 141 -4.69 0.43 -2.95
C ILE A 141 -5.76 -0.66 -3.00
N ARG A 142 -6.72 -0.60 -3.92
CA ARG A 142 -7.69 -1.68 -4.15
C ARG A 142 -7.04 -2.97 -4.65
N ALA A 143 -6.04 -2.85 -5.53
CA ALA A 143 -5.23 -4.01 -5.94
C ALA A 143 -4.52 -4.65 -4.74
N ALA A 144 -4.01 -3.84 -3.80
CA ALA A 144 -3.42 -4.34 -2.56
C ALA A 144 -4.42 -4.94 -1.58
N ILE A 145 -5.59 -4.31 -1.41
CA ILE A 145 -6.66 -4.85 -0.58
C ILE A 145 -7.10 -6.22 -1.10
N ALA A 146 -7.33 -6.32 -2.42
CA ALA A 146 -7.74 -7.57 -3.06
C ALA A 146 -6.72 -8.70 -2.81
N THR A 147 -5.42 -8.43 -2.98
CA THR A 147 -4.37 -9.45 -2.79
C THR A 147 -4.10 -9.76 -1.32
N LEU A 148 -4.22 -8.78 -0.41
CA LEU A 148 -4.08 -9.00 1.03
C LEU A 148 -5.23 -9.83 1.58
N LYS A 149 -6.48 -9.58 1.16
CA LYS A 149 -7.64 -10.37 1.60
C LYS A 149 -7.51 -11.87 1.32
N GLN A 150 -6.94 -12.25 0.18
CA GLN A 150 -6.67 -13.67 -0.15
C GLN A 150 -5.69 -14.33 0.83
N GLN A 151 -4.89 -13.54 1.54
CA GLN A 151 -3.94 -14.04 2.54
C GLN A 151 -4.55 -14.10 3.95
N GLN A 152 -5.84 -13.77 4.11
CA GLN A 152 -6.61 -13.91 5.34
C GLN A 152 -6.01 -13.15 6.56
N PRO A 153 -5.84 -11.82 6.47
CA PRO A 153 -5.47 -11.01 7.64
C PRO A 153 -6.57 -11.10 8.69
N ARG A 154 -6.22 -10.82 9.96
CA ARG A 154 -7.19 -10.69 11.04
C ARG A 154 -8.01 -9.42 10.90
N GLU A 155 -7.32 -8.34 10.54
CA GLU A 155 -7.88 -7.00 10.36
C GLU A 155 -7.04 -6.32 9.27
N LEU A 156 -7.69 -5.59 8.36
CA LEU A 156 -7.07 -4.79 7.33
C LEU A 156 -7.49 -3.33 7.50
N VAL A 157 -6.50 -2.49 7.80
CA VAL A 157 -6.65 -1.05 8.00
C VAL A 157 -5.97 -0.34 6.86
N VAL A 158 -6.69 0.54 6.17
CA VAL A 158 -6.10 1.47 5.21
C VAL A 158 -5.82 2.78 5.93
N ALA A 159 -4.57 3.23 5.91
CA ALA A 159 -4.15 4.44 6.61
C ALA A 159 -3.39 5.37 5.67
N VAL A 160 -3.92 6.57 5.42
CA VAL A 160 -3.32 7.52 4.47
C VAL A 160 -3.40 8.97 4.96
N PRO A 161 -2.41 9.82 4.67
CA PRO A 161 -2.48 11.23 5.07
C PRO A 161 -3.61 12.00 4.39
N VAL A 162 -3.86 11.74 3.10
CA VAL A 162 -4.87 12.48 2.32
C VAL A 162 -5.59 11.59 1.29
N ALA A 163 -6.91 11.70 1.22
CA ALA A 163 -7.74 11.00 0.26
C ALA A 163 -9.08 11.73 0.07
N GLY A 164 -9.73 11.59 -1.09
CA GLY A 164 -11.05 12.18 -1.32
C GLY A 164 -12.13 11.51 -0.46
N VAL A 165 -13.15 12.26 -0.04
CA VAL A 165 -14.25 11.76 0.80
C VAL A 165 -14.92 10.52 0.18
N ALA A 166 -15.27 10.60 -1.12
CA ALA A 166 -15.88 9.48 -1.85
C ALA A 166 -14.96 8.24 -1.85
N THR A 167 -13.67 8.42 -2.12
CA THR A 167 -12.68 7.34 -2.10
C THR A 167 -12.60 6.67 -0.73
N CYS A 168 -12.60 7.44 0.36
CA CYS A 168 -12.62 6.89 1.72
C CYS A 168 -13.89 6.08 2.01
N GLN A 169 -15.06 6.59 1.62
CA GLN A 169 -16.34 5.90 1.82
C GLN A 169 -16.40 4.57 1.06
N GLU A 170 -15.94 4.57 -0.20
CA GLU A 170 -15.89 3.36 -1.01
C GLU A 170 -14.90 2.33 -0.44
N LEU A 171 -13.73 2.77 0.02
CA LEU A 171 -12.76 1.86 0.64
C LEU A 171 -13.24 1.31 1.98
N GLN A 172 -14.02 2.08 2.76
CA GLN A 172 -14.57 1.62 4.03
C GLN A 172 -15.54 0.44 3.87
N ALA A 173 -16.14 0.26 2.69
CA ALA A 173 -16.94 -0.93 2.38
C ALA A 173 -16.07 -2.15 2.06
N GLU A 174 -14.78 -1.97 1.78
CA GLU A 174 -13.85 -3.02 1.41
C GLU A 174 -12.92 -3.44 2.55
N VAL A 175 -12.71 -2.63 3.58
CA VAL A 175 -11.76 -2.94 4.66
C VAL A 175 -12.39 -2.74 6.02
N ASP A 176 -11.77 -3.28 7.07
CA ASP A 176 -12.28 -3.15 8.43
C ASP A 176 -12.27 -1.68 8.88
N ARG A 177 -11.26 -0.92 8.45
CA ARG A 177 -11.15 0.50 8.80
C ARG A 177 -10.37 1.32 7.78
N VAL A 178 -10.84 2.55 7.55
CA VAL A 178 -10.09 3.60 6.85
C VAL A 178 -9.73 4.71 7.82
N VAL A 179 -8.44 5.04 7.91
CA VAL A 179 -7.91 6.16 8.68
C VAL A 179 -7.31 7.18 7.72
N CYS A 180 -7.88 8.39 7.71
CA CYS A 180 -7.37 9.48 6.91
C CYS A 180 -7.19 10.76 7.74
N VAL A 181 -6.06 11.46 7.54
CA VAL A 181 -5.78 12.70 8.27
C VAL A 181 -6.55 13.88 7.67
N MET A 182 -6.55 14.03 6.34
CA MET A 182 -7.25 15.07 5.60
C MET A 182 -8.14 14.48 4.50
N MET A 183 -9.42 14.87 4.46
CA MET A 183 -10.38 14.42 3.46
C MET A 183 -10.95 15.60 2.65
N PRO A 184 -10.19 16.16 1.69
CA PRO A 184 -10.69 17.25 0.86
C PRO A 184 -11.81 16.80 -0.08
N GLU A 185 -12.76 17.70 -0.37
CA GLU A 185 -13.83 17.45 -1.34
C GLU A 185 -13.29 17.33 -2.78
N ASN A 186 -12.30 18.17 -3.14
CA ASN A 186 -11.71 18.21 -4.47
C ASN A 186 -10.23 17.78 -4.44
N LEU A 187 -10.00 16.47 -4.48
CA LEU A 187 -8.66 15.90 -4.57
C LEU A 187 -8.24 15.69 -6.04
N TYR A 188 -7.48 16.63 -6.59
CA TYR A 188 -6.96 16.52 -7.97
C TYR A 188 -5.66 15.71 -8.06
N ALA A 189 -4.73 15.96 -7.14
CA ALA A 189 -3.43 15.31 -7.10
C ALA A 189 -2.94 15.24 -5.66
N ILE A 190 -2.11 14.23 -5.33
CA ILE A 190 -1.59 14.08 -3.97
C ILE A 190 -0.57 15.17 -3.64
N GLY A 191 0.32 15.48 -4.58
CA GLY A 191 1.44 16.41 -4.34
C GLY A 191 1.04 17.84 -3.96
N ILE A 192 -0.19 18.30 -4.28
CA ILE A 192 -0.64 19.64 -3.88
C ILE A 192 -0.86 19.76 -2.36
N TRP A 193 -0.99 18.63 -1.66
CA TRP A 193 -1.19 18.55 -0.21
C TRP A 193 0.11 18.46 0.57
N TYR A 194 1.24 18.59 -0.12
CA TYR A 194 2.59 18.56 0.41
C TYR A 194 3.35 19.81 -0.03
N GLU A 195 4.08 20.46 0.87
CA GLU A 195 4.99 21.56 0.52
C GLU A 195 6.24 21.02 -0.19
N ASN A 196 6.77 19.89 0.29
CA ASN A 196 7.78 19.09 -0.39
C ASN A 196 7.21 17.70 -0.74
N PHE A 197 7.09 17.44 -2.04
CA PHE A 197 6.65 16.16 -2.62
C PHE A 197 7.65 15.60 -3.63
N GLU A 198 8.94 15.68 -3.32
CA GLU A 198 9.98 15.07 -4.13
C GLU A 198 9.71 13.58 -4.40
N GLN A 199 10.13 13.09 -5.55
CA GLN A 199 9.88 11.71 -5.92
C GLN A 199 10.72 10.75 -5.06
N THR A 200 10.06 9.92 -4.26
CA THR A 200 10.75 8.87 -3.50
C THR A 200 11.43 7.89 -4.44
N THR A 201 12.71 7.62 -4.17
CA THR A 201 13.56 6.74 -4.98
C THR A 201 13.56 5.30 -4.46
N ASP A 202 14.00 4.35 -5.28
CA ASP A 202 14.17 2.96 -4.84
C ASP A 202 15.23 2.85 -3.72
N ALA A 203 16.28 3.68 -3.78
CA ALA A 203 17.33 3.72 -2.76
C ALA A 203 16.79 4.17 -1.40
N GLU A 204 15.94 5.21 -1.38
CA GLU A 204 15.28 5.71 -0.18
C GLU A 204 14.37 4.65 0.45
N VAL A 205 13.61 3.90 -0.37
CA VAL A 205 12.80 2.76 0.11
C VAL A 205 13.69 1.73 0.81
N CYS A 206 14.81 1.34 0.20
CA CYS A 206 15.73 0.37 0.79
C CYS A 206 16.38 0.87 2.09
N GLU A 207 16.75 2.15 2.14
CA GLU A 207 17.32 2.78 3.33
C GLU A 207 16.34 2.73 4.51
N LEU A 208 15.09 3.16 4.30
CA LEU A 208 14.06 3.17 5.34
C LEU A 208 13.74 1.76 5.86
N LEU A 209 13.63 0.77 4.96
CA LEU A 209 13.42 -0.62 5.36
C LEU A 209 14.60 -1.20 6.14
N THR A 210 15.83 -0.74 5.86
CA THR A 210 17.03 -1.17 6.59
C THR A 210 17.08 -0.52 7.96
N ARG A 211 16.83 0.79 8.02
CA ARG A 211 16.81 1.55 9.26
C ARG A 211 15.76 1.03 10.24
N GLN A 212 14.56 0.69 9.77
CA GLN A 212 13.50 0.17 10.63
C GLN A 212 13.90 -1.15 11.30
N LYS A 213 14.58 -2.05 10.58
CA LYS A 213 15.08 -3.30 11.17
C LYS A 213 16.10 -3.06 12.28
N LEU A 214 16.98 -2.07 12.10
CA LEU A 214 17.99 -1.74 13.09
C LEU A 214 17.37 -1.18 14.37
N LEU A 215 16.25 -0.45 14.25
CA LEU A 215 15.49 0.00 15.41
C LEU A 215 14.91 -1.21 16.17
N VAL A 216 14.17 -2.08 15.48
CA VAL A 216 13.59 -3.29 16.11
C VAL A 216 14.65 -4.21 16.73
N ALA A 217 15.81 -4.35 16.10
CA ALA A 217 16.90 -5.19 16.61
C ALA A 217 17.62 -4.63 17.84
N ASN A 218 17.59 -3.31 18.06
CA ASN A 218 18.20 -2.68 19.23
C ASN A 218 17.25 -2.67 20.45
N ASP A 219 15.96 -2.87 20.23
CA ASP A 219 14.92 -2.91 21.26
C ASP A 219 14.55 -4.37 21.67
N SER A 220 15.15 -5.39 21.03
CA SER A 220 14.98 -6.84 21.31
C SER A 220 16.09 -7.42 22.18
#